data_AF-Q75WF3-F1
#
_entry.id   AF-Q75WF3-F1
#
_cell.length_a   1.000
_cell.length_b   1.000
_cell.length_c   1.000
_cell.angle_alpha   90.00
_cell.angle_beta   90.00
_cell.angle_gamma   90.00
#
_symmetry.space_group_name_H-M   'P 1'
#
loop_
_entity.id
_entity.type
_entity.pdbx_description
1 polymer ?
#
loop_
_entity_poly.entity_id
_entity_poly.type
_entity_poly.pdbx_seq_one_letter_code
_entity_poly.pdbx_strand_id
1 'polypeptide(L)'
;KTSSAGGACSDLARPKRSADLAQMFEQKAKKYGKFYSCCTFGIASSPTLETCQQRSERLSYPADFDSRRKTMCQQAFQECCGFAMKQRQENKDKFILSRSAVNFLLDAMPSQTRSYFPESWLWEEHTSKSGSVSITRNLPDSLTTWELKAVGVFSE
;
A
#
# COMPACT_ATOMS: atom_id res chain seq x y z
N LYS A 1 -1.33 9.88 -41.48
CA LYS A 1 -1.64 10.45 -40.15
C LYS A 1 -2.77 9.63 -39.56
N THR A 2 -2.45 8.65 -38.73
CA THR A 2 -3.45 7.70 -38.23
C THR A 2 -3.24 7.50 -36.75
N SER A 3 -4.28 7.85 -35.99
CA SER A 3 -4.70 7.35 -34.68
C SER A 3 -3.66 7.14 -33.58
N SER A 4 -3.70 8.02 -32.59
CA SER A 4 -3.59 7.62 -31.18
C SER A 4 -4.73 8.28 -30.42
N ALA A 5 -5.89 7.62 -30.41
CA ALA A 5 -6.93 7.94 -29.45
C ALA A 5 -6.34 7.65 -28.06
N GLY A 6 -6.15 8.70 -27.27
CA GLY A 6 -5.82 8.59 -25.86
C GLY A 6 -6.95 7.87 -25.13
N GLY A 7 -6.84 6.55 -25.04
CA GLY A 7 -7.68 5.74 -24.18
C GLY A 7 -7.34 6.09 -22.74
N ALA A 8 -8.06 7.05 -22.15
CA ALA A 8 -8.15 7.14 -20.71
C ALA A 8 -8.74 5.81 -20.24
N CYS A 9 -7.96 5.04 -19.48
CA CYS A 9 -8.40 3.83 -18.81
C CYS A 9 -9.43 4.27 -17.76
N SER A 10 -10.66 4.50 -18.20
CA SER A 10 -11.83 4.58 -17.34
C SER A 10 -12.19 3.15 -17.01
N ASP A 11 -11.34 2.54 -16.18
CA ASP A 11 -11.74 1.37 -15.42
C ASP A 11 -13.09 1.73 -14.82
N LEU A 12 -14.14 1.04 -15.25
CA LEU A 12 -15.41 1.02 -14.56
C LEU A 12 -15.10 0.41 -13.19
N ALA A 13 -14.61 1.25 -12.29
CA ALA A 13 -14.13 0.88 -10.99
C ALA A 13 -15.32 0.22 -10.30
N ARG A 14 -15.25 -1.11 -10.22
CA ARG A 14 -16.25 -1.95 -9.59
C ARG A 14 -16.65 -1.27 -8.28
N PRO A 15 -17.93 -0.94 -8.06
CA PRO A 15 -18.34 -0.20 -6.87
C PRO A 15 -17.78 -0.90 -5.64
N LYS A 16 -17.09 -0.13 -4.81
CA LYS A 16 -16.33 -0.59 -3.64
C LYS A 16 -17.31 -1.17 -2.62
N ARG A 17 -17.58 -2.48 -2.70
CA ARG A 17 -18.62 -3.17 -1.89
C ARG A 17 -18.34 -3.17 -0.38
N SER A 18 -17.18 -2.68 0.05
CA SER A 18 -16.74 -2.54 1.46
C SER A 18 -16.65 -1.10 1.96
N ALA A 19 -17.06 -0.10 1.16
CA ALA A 19 -16.95 1.31 1.55
C ALA A 19 -17.64 1.60 2.90
N ASP A 20 -18.77 0.93 3.17
CA ASP A 20 -19.57 1.12 4.39
C ASP A 20 -18.81 0.67 5.66
N LEU A 21 -18.30 -0.58 5.70
CA LEU A 21 -17.53 -1.08 6.86
C LEU A 21 -16.21 -0.33 7.06
N ALA A 22 -15.52 0.02 5.96
CA ALA A 22 -14.30 0.81 6.02
C ALA A 22 -14.59 2.22 6.60
N GLN A 23 -15.68 2.86 6.17
CA GLN A 23 -16.12 4.14 6.73
C GLN A 23 -16.49 4.04 8.21
N MET A 24 -17.16 2.97 8.63
CA MET A 24 -17.49 2.75 10.05
C MET A 24 -16.24 2.66 10.93
N PHE A 25 -15.23 1.90 10.48
CA PHE A 25 -13.95 1.78 11.18
C PHE A 25 -13.18 3.09 11.23
N GLU A 26 -13.15 3.82 10.11
CA GLU A 26 -12.53 5.14 10.02
C GLU A 26 -13.20 6.15 10.95
N GLN A 27 -14.53 6.18 10.99
CA GLN A 27 -15.29 7.04 11.91
C GLN A 27 -15.03 6.67 13.37
N LYS A 28 -14.93 5.37 13.70
CA LYS A 28 -14.60 4.92 15.05
C LYS A 28 -13.18 5.35 15.45
N ALA A 29 -12.21 5.25 14.55
CA ALA A 29 -10.84 5.67 14.79
C ALA A 29 -10.71 7.19 14.99
N LYS A 30 -11.42 7.99 14.19
CA LYS A 30 -11.44 9.46 14.32
C LYS A 30 -11.88 9.96 15.70
N LYS A 31 -12.70 9.20 16.43
CA LYS A 31 -13.13 9.55 17.80
C LYS A 31 -11.98 9.63 18.81
N TYR A 32 -10.87 8.94 18.56
CA TYR A 32 -9.74 8.89 19.50
C TYR A 32 -8.67 9.97 19.25
N GLY A 33 -8.83 10.81 18.21
CA GLY A 33 -7.95 11.96 17.95
C GLY A 33 -6.46 11.59 17.92
N LYS A 34 -5.72 11.99 18.96
CA LYS A 34 -4.28 11.71 19.10
C LYS A 34 -3.94 10.21 19.15
N PHE A 35 -4.89 9.36 19.53
CA PHE A 35 -4.74 7.89 19.58
C PHE A 35 -5.41 7.20 18.38
N TYR A 36 -5.66 7.94 17.29
CA TYR A 36 -6.19 7.40 16.04
C TYR A 36 -5.37 6.19 15.56
N SER A 37 -4.04 6.31 15.53
CA SER A 37 -3.15 5.22 15.11
C SER A 37 -3.31 3.97 15.98
N CYS A 38 -3.39 4.12 17.30
CA CYS A 38 -3.64 3.01 18.23
C CYS A 38 -4.95 2.27 17.92
N CYS A 39 -6.02 3.01 17.63
CA CYS A 39 -7.28 2.40 17.23
C CYS A 39 -7.17 1.68 15.88
N THR A 40 -6.50 2.28 14.87
CA THR A 40 -6.31 1.64 13.56
C THR A 40 -5.53 0.32 13.67
N PHE A 41 -4.51 0.24 14.54
CA PHE A 41 -3.80 -1.00 14.83
C PHE A 41 -4.71 -2.05 15.50
N GLY A 42 -5.64 -1.62 16.37
CA GLY A 42 -6.64 -2.51 16.97
C GLY A 42 -7.62 -3.09 15.94
N ILE A 43 -7.99 -2.27 14.95
CA ILE A 43 -8.85 -2.67 13.83
C ILE A 43 -8.12 -3.61 12.88
N ALA A 44 -6.79 -3.61 12.77
CA ALA A 44 -6.08 -4.58 11.94
C ALA A 44 -6.35 -6.02 12.41
N SER A 45 -6.50 -6.96 11.47
CA SER A 45 -6.66 -8.40 11.80
C SER A 45 -5.36 -8.97 12.34
N SER A 46 -5.46 -9.91 13.27
CA SER A 46 -4.31 -10.71 13.69
C SER A 46 -4.28 -12.03 12.91
N PRO A 47 -3.13 -12.49 12.41
CA PRO A 47 -2.97 -13.83 11.85
C PRO A 47 -3.03 -14.92 12.93
N THR A 48 -2.80 -14.53 14.19
CA THR A 48 -2.84 -15.37 15.39
C THR A 48 -4.24 -15.32 16.03
N LEU A 49 -4.67 -16.42 16.66
CA LEU A 49 -5.93 -16.52 17.42
C LEU A 49 -5.86 -15.84 18.80
N GLU A 50 -5.15 -14.72 18.88
CA GLU A 50 -4.91 -14.01 20.14
C GLU A 50 -6.06 -13.08 20.51
N THR A 51 -6.21 -12.84 21.81
CA THR A 51 -7.24 -11.92 22.32
C THR A 51 -6.82 -10.46 22.13
N CYS A 52 -7.81 -9.56 22.07
CA CYS A 52 -7.56 -8.12 21.98
C CYS A 52 -6.69 -7.59 23.14
N GLN A 53 -6.83 -8.19 24.33
CA GLN A 53 -6.02 -7.84 25.49
C GLN A 53 -4.55 -8.20 25.29
N GLN A 54 -4.24 -9.45 24.92
CA GLN A 54 -2.87 -9.91 24.66
C GLN A 54 -2.19 -9.09 23.55
N ARG A 55 -2.97 -8.65 22.54
CA ARG A 55 -2.46 -7.77 21.49
C ARG A 55 -2.14 -6.36 22.00
N SER A 56 -2.96 -5.81 22.91
CA SER A 56 -2.73 -4.49 23.49
C SER A 56 -1.48 -4.43 24.39
N GLU A 57 -1.14 -5.53 25.05
CA GLU A 57 0.02 -5.62 25.96
C GLU A 57 1.36 -5.65 25.21
N ARG A 58 1.38 -6.16 23.98
CA ARG A 58 2.60 -6.25 23.13
C ARG A 58 2.78 -5.06 22.18
N LEU A 59 2.00 -4.00 22.34
CA LEU A 59 2.17 -2.80 21.53
C LEU A 59 3.57 -2.22 21.77
N SER A 60 4.30 -2.00 20.68
CA SER A 60 5.59 -1.32 20.72
C SER A 60 5.37 0.18 20.69
N TYR A 61 6.11 0.91 21.53
CA TYR A 61 6.00 2.35 21.68
C TYR A 61 7.36 3.02 21.45
N PRO A 62 7.38 4.23 20.87
CA PRO A 62 8.57 5.08 20.87
C PRO A 62 9.11 5.33 22.29
N ALA A 63 10.42 5.58 22.40
CA ALA A 63 11.10 5.78 23.69
C ALA A 63 10.57 7.00 24.47
N ASP A 64 10.09 8.02 23.76
CA ASP A 64 9.51 9.26 24.30
C ASP A 64 8.03 9.12 24.69
N PHE A 65 7.43 7.93 24.55
CA PHE A 65 6.01 7.72 24.82
C PHE A 65 5.74 7.57 26.32
N ASP A 66 5.10 8.58 26.91
CA ASP A 66 4.75 8.64 28.33
C ASP A 66 3.83 7.48 28.75
N SER A 67 3.98 7.00 29.99
CA SER A 67 3.21 5.89 30.57
C SER A 67 1.70 6.14 30.49
N ARG A 68 1.24 7.36 30.79
CA ARG A 68 -0.18 7.73 30.69
C ARG A 68 -0.69 7.61 29.25
N ARG A 69 0.13 7.99 28.26
CA ARG A 69 -0.21 7.84 26.84
C ARG A 69 -0.24 6.37 26.42
N LYS A 70 0.65 5.52 26.95
CA LYS A 70 0.61 4.07 26.73
C LYS A 70 -0.72 3.49 27.18
N THR A 71 -1.16 3.78 28.40
CA THR A 71 -2.44 3.28 28.93
C THR A 71 -3.63 3.73 28.08
N MET A 72 -3.67 5.01 27.68
CA MET A 72 -4.73 5.54 26.82
C MET A 72 -4.73 4.87 25.43
N CYS A 73 -3.55 4.61 24.87
CA CYS A 73 -3.39 3.90 23.59
C CYS A 73 -3.84 2.44 23.70
N GLN A 74 -3.49 1.73 24.78
CA GLN A 74 -3.92 0.36 25.03
C GLN A 74 -5.44 0.27 25.15
N GLN A 75 -6.06 1.20 25.89
CA GLN A 75 -7.51 1.25 26.02
C GLN A 75 -8.18 1.49 24.66
N ALA A 76 -7.73 2.50 23.90
CA ALA A 76 -8.24 2.78 22.56
C ALA A 76 -8.08 1.56 21.63
N PHE A 77 -6.94 0.88 21.70
CA PHE A 77 -6.68 -0.34 20.95
C PHE A 77 -7.66 -1.46 21.31
N GLN A 78 -7.86 -1.75 22.60
CA GLN A 78 -8.76 -2.81 23.05
C GLN A 78 -10.20 -2.56 22.63
N GLU A 79 -10.69 -1.33 22.81
CA GLU A 79 -12.05 -0.94 22.42
C GLU A 79 -12.26 -1.07 20.91
N CYS A 80 -11.29 -0.62 20.11
CA CYS A 80 -11.37 -0.72 18.66
C CYS A 80 -11.23 -2.17 18.16
N CYS A 81 -10.39 -2.98 18.80
CA CYS A 81 -10.25 -4.40 18.48
C CYS A 81 -11.54 -5.17 18.79
N GLY A 82 -12.14 -4.97 19.97
CA GLY A 82 -13.41 -5.60 20.33
C GLY A 82 -14.54 -5.20 19.37
N PHE A 83 -14.60 -3.92 19.00
CA PHE A 83 -15.54 -3.43 18.00
C PHE A 83 -15.33 -4.10 16.63
N ALA A 84 -14.09 -4.16 16.16
CA ALA A 84 -13.77 -4.79 14.88
C ALA A 84 -14.10 -6.30 14.86
N MET A 85 -13.84 -7.02 15.95
CA MET A 85 -14.20 -8.43 16.08
C MET A 85 -15.71 -8.65 16.02
N LYS A 86 -16.49 -7.82 16.73
CA LYS A 86 -17.96 -7.87 16.68
C LYS A 86 -18.47 -7.64 15.25
N GLN A 87 -17.97 -6.61 14.57
CA GLN A 87 -18.38 -6.30 13.20
C GLN A 87 -18.01 -7.41 12.21
N ARG A 88 -16.87 -8.08 12.40
CA ARG A 88 -16.47 -9.26 11.60
C ARG A 88 -17.40 -10.44 11.83
N GLN A 89 -17.83 -10.67 13.07
CA GLN A 89 -18.73 -11.76 13.41
C GLN A 89 -20.15 -11.50 12.87
N GLU A 90 -20.63 -10.26 12.94
CA GLU A 90 -21.95 -9.88 12.42
C GLU A 90 -22.03 -9.92 10.89
N ASN A 91 -20.93 -9.61 10.21
CA ASN A 91 -20.84 -9.63 8.75
C ASN A 91 -20.11 -10.88 8.23
N LYS A 92 -20.06 -11.98 8.99
CA LYS A 92 -19.28 -13.19 8.69
C LYS A 92 -19.55 -13.72 7.27
N ASP A 93 -20.80 -13.65 6.82
CA ASP A 93 -21.21 -14.11 5.49
C ASP A 93 -20.62 -13.25 4.34
N LYS A 94 -20.40 -11.96 4.60
CA LYS A 94 -19.65 -11.07 3.69
C LYS A 94 -18.14 -11.34 3.75
N PHE A 95 -17.66 -11.94 4.84
CA PHE A 95 -16.25 -12.21 5.11
C PHE A 95 -15.77 -13.63 4.74
N ILE A 96 -16.62 -14.65 4.65
CA ILE A 96 -16.18 -16.04 4.40
C ILE A 96 -15.98 -16.35 2.90
N LEU A 97 -16.76 -15.73 2.00
CA LEU A 97 -16.87 -16.19 0.61
C LEU A 97 -16.16 -15.34 -0.45
N SER A 98 -15.54 -14.23 -0.05
CA SER A 98 -15.02 -13.28 -1.03
C SER A 98 -13.60 -12.88 -0.72
N ARG A 99 -12.73 -12.82 -1.74
CA ARG A 99 -11.45 -12.10 -1.65
C ARG A 99 -11.64 -10.67 -1.11
N SER A 100 -12.85 -10.09 -1.21
CA SER A 100 -13.22 -8.80 -0.62
C SER A 100 -13.37 -8.78 0.91
N ALA A 101 -13.47 -9.93 1.56
CA ALA A 101 -13.45 -10.05 3.01
C ALA A 101 -12.12 -9.56 3.61
N VAL A 102 -11.05 -9.81 2.87
CA VAL A 102 -9.69 -9.38 3.21
C VAL A 102 -9.41 -7.98 2.65
N ASN A 103 -10.26 -7.47 1.73
CA ASN A 103 -10.07 -6.14 1.15
C ASN A 103 -10.12 -5.01 2.19
N PHE A 104 -10.82 -5.12 3.32
CA PHE A 104 -10.76 -4.04 4.32
C PHE A 104 -9.34 -3.92 4.93
N LEU A 105 -8.61 -5.04 5.03
CA LEU A 105 -7.22 -5.04 5.47
C LEU A 105 -6.32 -4.44 4.40
N LEU A 106 -6.59 -4.77 3.14
CA LEU A 106 -5.83 -4.26 1.99
C LEU A 106 -6.12 -2.77 1.71
N ASP A 107 -7.35 -2.29 1.93
CA ASP A 107 -7.77 -0.90 1.75
C ASP A 107 -7.31 0.03 2.88
N ALA A 108 -7.13 -0.51 4.09
CA ALA A 108 -6.59 0.25 5.22
C ALA A 108 -5.06 0.37 5.15
N MET A 109 -4.40 -0.47 4.35
CA MET A 109 -2.98 -0.33 4.09
C MET A 109 -2.75 0.75 3.01
N PRO A 110 -1.69 1.57 3.13
CA PRO A 110 -1.32 2.48 2.07
C PRO A 110 -1.10 1.68 0.78
N SER A 111 -1.58 2.22 -0.34
CA SER A 111 -1.40 1.62 -1.66
C SER A 111 0.08 1.36 -1.90
N GLN A 112 0.48 0.09 -1.98
CA GLN A 112 1.86 -0.27 -2.31
C GLN A 112 2.03 -0.14 -3.82
N THR A 113 2.69 0.93 -4.24
CA THR A 113 3.18 1.05 -5.61
C THR A 113 4.40 0.15 -5.76
N ARG A 114 4.48 -0.63 -6.84
CA ARG A 114 5.67 -1.41 -7.17
C ARG A 114 6.88 -0.47 -7.22
N SER A 115 7.84 -0.67 -6.31
CA SER A 115 9.06 0.12 -6.22
C SER A 115 10.24 -0.51 -6.96
N TYR A 116 10.22 -1.84 -7.15
CA TYR A 116 11.28 -2.54 -7.86
C TYR A 116 11.07 -2.49 -9.38
N PHE A 117 11.98 -1.79 -10.05
CA PHE A 117 12.18 -1.83 -11.49
C PHE A 117 13.59 -2.39 -11.75
N PRO A 118 13.78 -3.23 -12.78
CA PRO A 118 15.11 -3.68 -13.18
C PRO A 118 16.04 -2.48 -13.42
N GLU A 119 17.32 -2.64 -13.09
CA GLU A 119 18.30 -1.57 -13.23
C GLU A 119 18.53 -1.17 -14.69
N SER A 120 18.86 0.10 -14.92
CA SER A 120 19.30 0.58 -16.23
C SER A 120 20.59 -0.13 -16.64
N TRP A 121 20.64 -0.64 -17.87
CA TRP A 121 21.73 -1.53 -18.31
C TRP A 121 22.63 -0.95 -19.43
N LEU A 122 22.15 0.04 -20.19
CA LEU A 122 22.90 0.66 -21.29
C LEU A 122 23.32 2.10 -20.94
N TRP A 123 24.06 2.25 -19.85
CA TRP A 123 24.57 3.54 -19.38
C TRP A 123 26.03 3.73 -19.78
N GLU A 124 26.25 4.08 -21.05
CA GLU A 124 27.58 4.21 -21.65
C GLU A 124 27.69 5.49 -22.51
N GLU A 125 28.90 6.03 -22.62
CA GLU A 125 29.23 7.19 -23.45
C GLU A 125 30.07 6.75 -24.66
N HIS A 126 29.75 7.28 -25.83
CA HIS A 126 30.48 7.02 -27.06
C HIS A 126 30.87 8.33 -27.74
N THR A 127 32.12 8.42 -28.19
CA THR A 127 32.62 9.55 -28.97
C THR A 127 32.75 9.18 -30.44
N SER A 128 32.32 10.05 -31.35
CA SER A 128 32.46 9.83 -32.79
C SER A 128 32.77 11.13 -33.52
N LYS A 129 33.80 11.07 -34.38
CA LYS A 129 34.17 12.17 -35.27
C LYS A 129 33.38 12.15 -36.58
N SER A 130 32.77 11.01 -36.93
CA SER A 130 32.02 10.81 -38.18
C SER A 130 30.53 11.12 -38.05
N GLY A 131 30.05 11.45 -36.84
CA GLY A 131 28.64 11.72 -36.56
C GLY A 131 27.76 10.47 -36.50
N SER A 132 28.34 9.26 -36.57
CA SER A 132 27.62 7.99 -36.47
C SER A 132 28.33 7.04 -35.50
N VAL A 133 27.53 6.29 -34.72
CA VAL A 133 27.96 5.26 -33.77
C VAL A 133 27.00 4.07 -33.89
N SER A 134 27.54 2.85 -33.95
CA SER A 134 26.76 1.62 -33.91
C SER A 134 27.12 0.82 -32.67
N ILE A 135 26.11 0.38 -31.91
CA ILE A 135 26.27 -0.30 -30.61
C ILE A 135 25.59 -1.68 -30.70
N THR A 136 26.31 -2.73 -30.33
CA THR A 136 25.77 -4.09 -30.22
C THR A 136 25.93 -4.58 -28.79
N ARG A 137 24.82 -4.95 -28.14
CA ARG A 137 24.77 -5.44 -26.75
C ARG A 137 23.70 -6.53 -26.60
N ASN A 138 23.91 -7.40 -25.61
CA ASN A 138 22.91 -8.39 -25.23
C ASN A 138 21.83 -7.73 -24.37
N LEU A 139 20.57 -8.09 -24.62
CA LEU A 139 19.46 -7.62 -23.80
C LEU A 139 19.46 -8.31 -22.43
N PRO A 140 19.08 -7.61 -21.35
CA PRO A 140 18.85 -8.24 -20.05
C PRO A 140 17.73 -9.27 -20.12
N ASP A 141 17.86 -10.32 -19.31
CA ASP A 141 16.81 -11.33 -19.14
C ASP A 141 15.70 -10.80 -18.22
N SER A 142 14.80 -9.99 -18.78
CA SER A 142 13.66 -9.43 -18.06
C SER A 142 12.40 -9.35 -18.93
N LEU A 143 11.25 -9.64 -18.33
CA LEU A 143 9.93 -9.46 -18.95
C LEU A 143 9.47 -7.99 -18.79
N THR A 144 10.20 -7.07 -19.41
CA THR A 144 9.92 -5.62 -19.38
C THR A 144 10.12 -5.00 -20.77
N THR A 145 9.38 -3.94 -21.07
CA THR A 145 9.65 -3.12 -22.26
C THR A 145 10.75 -2.12 -21.94
N TRP A 146 11.90 -2.25 -22.62
CA TRP A 146 13.01 -1.31 -22.47
C TRP A 146 12.82 -0.07 -23.37
N GLU A 147 13.01 1.12 -22.81
CA GLU A 147 13.05 2.40 -23.54
C GLU A 147 14.50 2.88 -23.62
N LEU A 148 15.07 2.92 -24.83
CA LEU A 148 16.44 3.40 -25.04
C LEU A 148 16.42 4.92 -25.28
N LYS A 149 17.28 5.66 -24.56
CA LYS A 149 17.46 7.11 -24.71
C LYS A 149 18.91 7.41 -25.02
N ALA A 150 19.13 8.27 -26.01
CA ALA A 150 20.44 8.74 -26.40
C ALA A 150 20.47 10.27 -26.30
N VAL A 151 21.53 10.81 -25.72
CA VAL A 151 21.77 12.25 -25.60
C VAL A 151 23.10 12.56 -26.27
N GLY A 152 23.07 13.33 -27.35
CA GLY A 152 24.26 13.77 -28.07
C GLY A 152 24.68 15.17 -27.63
N VAL A 153 25.97 15.35 -27.36
CA VAL A 153 26.59 16.65 -27.07
C VAL A 153 27.65 16.92 -28.14
N PHE A 154 27.59 18.09 -28.76
CA PHE A 154 28.49 18.50 -29.84
C PHE A 154 29.13 19.84 -29.45
N SER A 155 30.43 20.01 -29.69
CA SER A 155 31.08 21.32 -29.64
C SER A 155 30.81 22.07 -30.94
N GLU A 156 30.53 23.36 -30.82
CA GLU A 156 30.45 24.31 -31.95
C GLU A 156 31.80 24.47 -32.66
#